data_AF-A0A136IKS3-F1
#
_entry.id   AF-A0A136IKS3-F1
#
_cell.length_a   1.000
_cell.length_b   1.000
_cell.length_c   1.000
_cell.angle_alpha   90.00
_cell.angle_beta   90.00
_cell.angle_gamma   90.00
#
_symmetry.space_group_name_H-M   'P 1'
#
loop_
_entity.id
_entity.type
_entity.pdbx_description
1 polymer ?
#
loop_
_entity_poly.entity_id
_entity_poly.type
_entity_poly.pdbx_seq_one_letter_code
_entity_poly.pdbx_strand_id
1 'polypeptide(L)'
;GGSWSGVKVIDTPFDKLTAPDGPPIMRMQEVQLVDILTSPSGKTILDFGQNLVGWLQVTVAGPRGQEIKFVHAEGLEKSELATGSLRNAAQTDTLIISGNGTLEWEPSFTYHGFRYVQVTGWPGEATALNANSVTAIVVHSAMERTGYFHCSDHDNIVWSTRGNF
;
A
#
# COMPACT_ATOMS: atom_id res chain seq x y z
N GLY A 1 19.15 6.38 25.46
CA GLY A 1 19.41 6.01 24.06
C GLY A 1 20.14 4.69 24.07
N GLY A 2 19.61 3.66 23.39
CA GLY A 2 20.28 2.37 23.31
C GLY A 2 21.56 2.46 22.49
N SER A 3 22.66 1.86 22.98
CA SER A 3 23.89 1.70 22.22
C SER A 3 23.65 0.72 21.07
N TRP A 4 23.99 1.13 19.86
CA TRP A 4 23.95 0.25 18.70
C TRP A 4 24.79 -1.01 18.95
N SER A 5 24.30 -2.16 18.49
CA SER A 5 25.05 -3.41 18.55
C SER A 5 26.06 -3.48 17.40
N GLY A 6 27.17 -4.21 17.62
CA GLY A 6 28.13 -4.49 16.55
C GLY A 6 27.56 -5.40 15.46
N VAL A 7 28.25 -5.46 14.32
CA VAL A 7 27.90 -6.33 13.18
C VAL A 7 28.82 -7.56 13.11
N LYS A 8 28.40 -8.61 12.40
CA LYS A 8 29.18 -9.84 12.20
C LYS A 8 29.34 -10.14 10.71
N VAL A 9 30.53 -10.61 10.31
CA VAL A 9 30.77 -11.14 8.96
C VAL A 9 29.99 -12.45 8.79
N ILE A 10 29.22 -12.56 7.71
CA ILE A 10 28.52 -13.78 7.31
C ILE A 10 29.31 -14.42 6.17
N ASP A 11 29.66 -15.69 6.31
CA ASP A 11 30.29 -16.47 5.25
C ASP A 11 29.22 -16.85 4.21
N THR A 12 29.13 -16.05 3.15
CA THR A 12 28.15 -16.21 2.06
C THR A 12 28.92 -16.39 0.75
N PRO A 13 28.61 -17.40 -0.08
CA PRO A 13 29.26 -17.56 -1.37
C PRO A 13 28.90 -16.39 -2.30
N PHE A 14 29.90 -15.55 -2.62
CA PHE A 14 29.77 -14.40 -3.50
C PHE A 14 30.08 -14.70 -4.97
N ASP A 15 30.45 -15.94 -5.28
CA ASP A 15 30.75 -16.44 -6.64
C ASP A 15 29.54 -16.45 -7.58
N LYS A 16 28.32 -16.27 -7.02
CA LYS A 16 27.05 -16.19 -7.77
C LYS A 16 26.49 -14.78 -7.90
N LEU A 17 27.20 -13.74 -7.43
CA LEU A 17 26.75 -12.37 -7.60
C LEU A 17 26.79 -11.97 -9.09
N THR A 18 25.65 -11.52 -9.60
CA THR A 18 25.53 -10.98 -10.97
C THR A 18 24.79 -9.66 -10.92
N ALA A 19 25.02 -8.82 -11.93
CA ALA A 19 24.20 -7.63 -12.15
C ALA A 19 22.77 -8.05 -12.54
N PRO A 20 21.74 -7.28 -12.15
CA PRO A 20 20.38 -7.51 -12.64
C PRO A 20 20.29 -7.30 -14.15
N ASP A 21 19.60 -8.20 -14.86
CA ASP A 21 19.37 -8.10 -16.32
C ASP A 21 18.19 -7.18 -16.68
N GLY A 22 17.32 -6.86 -15.70
CA GLY A 22 16.11 -6.07 -15.87
C GLY A 22 16.07 -4.81 -15.00
N PRO A 23 15.08 -3.93 -15.21
CA PRO A 23 14.93 -2.72 -14.42
C PRO A 23 14.53 -3.04 -12.97
N PRO A 24 14.87 -2.16 -12.01
CA PRO A 24 14.45 -2.33 -10.63
C PRO A 24 12.94 -2.06 -10.45
N ILE A 25 12.40 -2.52 -9.32
CA ILE A 25 11.07 -2.13 -8.85
C ILE A 25 11.13 -0.70 -8.31
N MET A 26 10.22 0.17 -8.75
CA MET A 26 10.16 1.58 -8.35
C MET A 26 8.74 2.04 -8.02
N ARG A 27 8.61 3.21 -7.39
CA ARG A 27 7.34 3.95 -7.26
C ARG A 27 6.99 4.51 -8.63
N MET A 28 5.94 3.98 -9.26
CA MET A 28 5.64 4.26 -10.67
C MET A 28 4.54 5.30 -10.84
N GLN A 29 3.55 5.32 -9.95
CA GLN A 29 2.40 6.20 -10.07
C GLN A 29 1.75 6.43 -8.70
N GLU A 30 1.19 7.63 -8.51
CA GLU A 30 0.31 7.94 -7.38
C GLU A 30 -1.16 7.83 -7.84
N VAL A 31 -1.97 7.17 -7.03
CA VAL A 31 -3.42 7.03 -7.21
C VAL A 31 -4.12 7.69 -6.04
N GLN A 32 -4.87 8.74 -6.34
CA GLN A 32 -5.59 9.52 -5.35
C GLN A 32 -6.80 8.76 -4.82
N LEU A 33 -7.12 9.01 -3.54
CA LEU A 33 -8.33 8.49 -2.91
C LEU A 33 -9.57 9.04 -3.63
N VAL A 34 -10.48 8.16 -4.04
CA VAL A 34 -11.69 8.53 -4.78
C VAL A 34 -12.87 8.73 -3.84
N ASP A 35 -13.07 7.79 -2.91
CA ASP A 35 -14.22 7.83 -2.00
C ASP A 35 -13.91 7.22 -0.62
N ILE A 36 -14.70 7.63 0.38
CA ILE A 36 -14.68 7.08 1.74
C ILE A 36 -16.06 6.52 2.05
N LEU A 37 -16.14 5.21 2.08
CA LEU A 37 -17.36 4.46 2.33
C LEU A 37 -17.49 4.10 3.81
N THR A 38 -18.74 4.03 4.28
CA THR A 38 -19.07 3.41 5.56
C THR A 38 -19.72 2.06 5.28
N SER A 39 -19.13 0.97 5.77
CA SER A 39 -19.67 -0.38 5.60
C SER A 39 -20.96 -0.57 6.42
N PRO A 40 -21.79 -1.59 6.13
CA PRO A 40 -22.97 -1.90 6.94
C PRO A 40 -22.68 -2.12 8.43
N SER A 41 -21.50 -2.63 8.78
CA SER A 41 -21.04 -2.76 10.17
C SER A 41 -20.38 -1.50 10.76
N GLY A 42 -20.42 -0.38 10.04
CA GLY A 42 -19.91 0.92 10.50
C GLY A 42 -18.40 1.12 10.32
N LYS A 43 -17.73 0.28 9.51
CA LYS A 43 -16.28 0.42 9.28
C LYS A 43 -15.99 1.42 8.19
N THR A 44 -14.84 2.09 8.29
CA THR A 44 -14.36 3.03 7.28
C THR A 44 -13.59 2.28 6.19
N ILE A 45 -14.00 2.46 4.93
CA ILE A 45 -13.37 1.83 3.76
C ILE A 45 -13.00 2.92 2.77
N LEU A 46 -11.74 2.94 2.37
CA LEU A 46 -11.20 3.77 1.29
C LEU A 46 -11.40 3.06 -0.05
N ASP A 47 -11.91 3.76 -1.07
CA ASP A 47 -11.94 3.28 -2.46
C ASP A 47 -11.00 4.14 -3.32
N PHE A 48 -10.03 3.51 -3.96
CA PHE A 48 -9.10 4.14 -4.90
C PHE A 48 -9.60 4.10 -6.36
N GLY A 49 -10.77 3.52 -6.62
CA GLY A 49 -11.41 3.42 -7.94
C GLY A 49 -10.77 2.39 -8.88
N GLN A 50 -9.54 1.98 -8.61
CA GLN A 50 -8.74 1.07 -9.43
C GLN A 50 -8.12 -0.02 -8.57
N ASN A 51 -8.19 -1.28 -9.01
CA ASN A 51 -7.39 -2.35 -8.42
C ASN A 51 -5.93 -2.19 -8.89
N LEU A 52 -5.02 -2.06 -7.95
CA LEU A 52 -3.60 -1.76 -8.17
C LEU A 52 -2.71 -2.62 -7.28
N VAL A 53 -1.40 -2.60 -7.54
CA VAL A 53 -0.39 -3.25 -6.70
C VAL A 53 0.58 -2.21 -6.17
N GLY A 54 0.80 -2.23 -4.85
CA GLY A 54 1.72 -1.34 -4.17
C GLY A 54 1.33 -1.15 -2.70
N TRP A 55 1.34 0.08 -2.20
CA TRP A 55 1.06 0.37 -0.78
C TRP A 55 0.45 1.76 -0.58
N LEU A 56 0.14 2.11 0.66
CA LEU A 56 -0.27 3.47 1.02
C LEU A 56 0.90 4.34 1.45
N GLN A 57 0.89 5.59 0.98
CA GLN A 57 1.57 6.72 1.59
C GLN A 57 0.59 7.44 2.51
N VAL A 58 0.97 7.65 3.76
CA VAL A 58 0.12 8.21 4.80
C VAL A 58 0.80 9.42 5.43
N THR A 59 0.07 10.53 5.47
CA THR A 59 0.45 11.76 6.17
C THR A 59 -0.53 11.98 7.32
N VAL A 60 -0.05 11.85 8.56
CA VAL A 60 -0.92 11.83 9.74
C VAL A 60 -0.27 12.42 10.99
N ALA A 61 -1.04 13.19 11.74
CA ALA A 61 -0.72 13.63 13.10
C ALA A 61 -1.76 13.06 14.08
N GLY A 62 -1.34 12.80 15.31
CA GLY A 62 -2.23 12.24 16.33
C GLY A 62 -1.52 11.99 17.66
N PRO A 63 -2.22 11.46 18.66
CA PRO A 63 -1.65 11.21 19.97
C PRO A 63 -0.59 10.10 19.93
N ARG A 64 0.43 10.22 20.78
CA ARG A 64 1.48 9.21 20.91
C ARG A 64 0.89 7.84 21.27
N GLY A 65 1.33 6.81 20.57
CA GLY A 65 0.90 5.43 20.79
C GLY A 65 -0.42 5.06 20.12
N GLN A 66 -1.08 6.00 19.42
CA GLN A 66 -2.24 5.68 18.59
C GLN A 66 -1.85 4.68 17.50
N GLU A 67 -2.58 3.57 17.43
CA GLU A 67 -2.41 2.56 16.40
C GLU A 67 -3.41 2.79 15.27
N ILE A 68 -2.92 2.92 14.04
CA ILE A 68 -3.74 2.93 12.83
C ILE A 68 -3.47 1.61 12.09
N LYS A 69 -4.53 0.93 11.70
CA LYS A 69 -4.45 -0.33 10.96
C LYS A 69 -5.12 -0.19 9.60
N PHE A 70 -4.44 -0.69 8.57
CA PHE A 70 -4.86 -0.68 7.17
C PHE A 70 -4.99 -2.12 6.71
N VAL A 71 -6.19 -2.56 6.34
CA VAL A 71 -6.43 -3.90 5.78
C VAL A 71 -6.80 -3.74 4.31
N HIS A 72 -6.01 -4.33 3.43
CA HIS A 72 -6.12 -4.18 1.99
C HIS A 72 -6.96 -5.33 1.38
N ALA A 73 -7.77 -5.03 0.37
CA ALA A 73 -8.48 -6.04 -0.41
C ALA A 73 -8.82 -5.57 -1.82
N GLU A 74 -8.99 -6.52 -2.73
CA GLU A 74 -9.35 -6.26 -4.14
C GLU A 74 -10.84 -5.94 -4.34
N GLY A 75 -11.70 -6.38 -3.41
CA GLY A 75 -13.15 -6.32 -3.57
C GLY A 75 -13.92 -6.13 -2.28
N LEU A 76 -15.23 -5.96 -2.43
CA LEU A 76 -16.20 -5.93 -1.34
C LEU A 76 -17.18 -7.10 -1.52
N GLU A 77 -17.57 -7.74 -0.42
CA GLU A 77 -18.63 -8.76 -0.38
C GLU A 77 -19.73 -8.27 0.56
N LYS A 78 -20.96 -8.15 0.07
CA LYS A 78 -22.09 -7.57 0.83
C LYS A 78 -21.75 -6.19 1.44
N SER A 79 -20.99 -5.39 0.69
CA SER A 79 -20.49 -4.06 1.09
C SER A 79 -19.54 -4.06 2.31
N GLU A 80 -18.99 -5.21 2.66
CA GLU A 80 -17.88 -5.36 3.61
C GLU A 80 -16.58 -5.68 2.87
N LEU A 81 -15.43 -5.39 3.49
CA LEU A 81 -14.13 -5.71 2.89
C LEU A 81 -14.00 -7.23 2.65
N ALA A 82 -13.79 -7.65 1.40
CA ALA A 82 -13.70 -9.06 1.04
C ALA A 82 -12.29 -9.61 1.30
N THR A 83 -12.02 -10.04 2.54
CA THR A 83 -10.73 -10.64 2.91
C THR A 83 -10.67 -12.15 2.67
N GLY A 84 -11.79 -12.79 2.28
CA GLY A 84 -11.87 -14.24 2.10
C GLY A 84 -10.98 -14.79 0.97
N SER A 85 -10.69 -13.99 -0.05
CA SER A 85 -9.79 -14.35 -1.16
C SER A 85 -8.31 -14.31 -0.76
N LEU A 86 -7.96 -13.69 0.37
CA LEU A 86 -6.57 -13.44 0.79
C LEU A 86 -5.87 -14.69 1.38
N ARG A 87 -6.61 -15.80 1.60
CA ARG A 87 -6.11 -17.06 2.18
C ARG A 87 -5.31 -16.81 3.47
N ASN A 88 -3.99 -17.01 3.43
CA ASN A 88 -3.08 -16.84 4.59
C ASN A 88 -2.35 -15.50 4.59
N ALA A 89 -2.53 -14.66 3.57
CA ALA A 89 -1.92 -13.33 3.51
C ALA A 89 -2.74 -12.36 4.36
N ALA A 90 -2.12 -11.76 5.38
CA ALA A 90 -2.80 -10.81 6.26
C ALA A 90 -3.12 -9.47 5.57
N GLN A 91 -2.33 -9.08 4.55
CA GLN A 91 -2.40 -7.81 3.81
C GLN A 91 -2.73 -6.60 4.71
N THR A 92 -2.04 -6.55 5.83
CA THR A 92 -2.31 -5.60 6.90
C THR A 92 -1.04 -4.83 7.23
N ASP A 93 -1.15 -3.51 7.25
CA ASP A 93 -0.12 -2.64 7.80
C ASP A 93 -0.61 -1.98 9.08
N THR A 94 0.30 -1.81 10.04
CA THR A 94 0.03 -1.15 11.32
C THR A 94 1.03 -0.02 11.53
N LEU A 95 0.50 1.19 11.71
CA LEU A 95 1.26 2.41 11.99
C LEU A 95 1.01 2.86 13.44
N ILE A 96 2.08 3.08 14.21
CA ILE A 96 2.01 3.61 15.57
C ILE A 96 2.51 5.06 15.58
N ILE A 97 1.65 6.01 15.95
CA ILE A 97 1.98 7.44 15.94
C ILE A 97 2.95 7.78 17.07
N SER A 98 4.00 8.54 16.76
CA SER A 98 5.00 8.98 17.74
C SER A 98 4.52 10.10 18.66
N GLY A 99 3.52 10.87 18.22
CA GLY A 99 2.97 12.06 18.89
C GLY A 99 3.79 13.34 18.67
N ASN A 100 4.81 13.30 17.81
CA ASN A 100 5.73 14.43 17.59
C ASN A 100 5.40 15.17 16.29
N GLY A 101 4.18 15.70 16.19
CA GLY A 101 3.70 16.40 15.00
C GLY A 101 3.25 15.47 13.87
N THR A 102 3.31 15.98 12.64
CA THR A 102 2.92 15.24 11.44
C THR A 102 3.97 14.19 11.07
N LEU A 103 3.51 12.98 10.77
CA LEU A 103 4.31 11.86 10.29
C LEU A 103 3.94 11.57 8.83
N GLU A 104 4.96 11.41 8.00
CA GLU A 104 4.84 10.81 6.67
C GLU A 104 5.38 9.38 6.73
N TRP A 105 4.59 8.41 6.25
CA TRP A 105 4.91 7.00 6.36
C TRP A 105 4.51 6.22 5.10
N GLU A 106 5.38 5.29 4.69
CA GLU A 106 5.16 4.26 3.68
C GLU A 106 5.85 2.97 4.16
N PRO A 107 5.33 1.76 3.86
CA PRO A 107 6.02 0.51 4.13
C PRO A 107 7.25 0.34 3.22
N SER A 108 8.27 -0.39 3.70
CA SER A 108 9.51 -0.62 2.94
C SER A 108 9.67 -2.04 2.39
N PHE A 109 9.03 -3.03 3.02
CA PHE A 109 9.31 -4.46 2.78
C PHE A 109 8.05 -5.30 2.52
N THR A 110 6.95 -4.66 2.07
CA THR A 110 5.72 -5.32 1.66
C THR A 110 5.06 -4.57 0.51
N TYR A 111 4.18 -5.24 -0.22
CA TYR A 111 3.25 -4.64 -1.17
C TYR A 111 1.96 -5.47 -1.14
N HIS A 112 0.85 -4.86 -1.56
CA HIS A 112 -0.49 -5.45 -1.56
C HIS A 112 -1.14 -5.23 -2.92
N GLY A 113 -1.97 -6.19 -3.35
CA GLY A 113 -2.92 -5.98 -4.45
C GLY A 113 -4.25 -5.54 -3.87
N PHE A 114 -4.72 -4.34 -4.22
CA PHE A 114 -5.94 -3.78 -3.64
C PHE A 114 -6.60 -2.70 -4.48
N ARG A 115 -7.90 -2.56 -4.28
CA ARG A 115 -8.68 -1.36 -4.62
C ARG A 115 -9.22 -0.67 -3.36
N TYR A 116 -9.55 -1.49 -2.35
CA TYR A 116 -10.19 -1.05 -1.14
C TYR A 116 -9.25 -1.21 0.06
N VAL A 117 -9.29 -0.26 0.99
CA VAL A 117 -8.57 -0.35 2.25
C VAL A 117 -9.50 -0.04 3.41
N GLN A 118 -9.67 -0.98 4.32
CA GLN A 118 -10.37 -0.71 5.59
C GLN A 118 -9.39 -0.06 6.56
N VAL A 119 -9.79 1.07 7.15
CA VAL A 119 -9.00 1.83 8.12
C VAL A 119 -9.65 1.76 9.49
N THR A 120 -8.84 1.47 10.51
CA THR A 120 -9.27 1.54 11.91
C THR A 120 -8.25 2.31 12.75
N GLY A 121 -8.72 3.04 13.75
CA GLY A 121 -7.84 3.79 14.65
C GLY A 121 -7.35 5.14 14.12
N TRP A 122 -7.97 5.68 13.06
CA TRP A 122 -7.61 6.98 12.50
C TRP A 122 -7.84 8.14 13.52
N PRO A 123 -6.91 9.11 13.66
CA PRO A 123 -6.95 10.10 14.74
C PRO A 123 -7.91 11.30 14.53
N GLY A 124 -8.89 11.17 13.63
CA GLY A 124 -10.06 12.06 13.47
C GLY A 124 -9.77 13.57 13.53
N GLU A 125 -9.92 14.16 14.72
CA GLU A 125 -9.74 15.61 14.96
C GLU A 125 -8.32 16.10 14.69
N ALA A 126 -7.30 15.26 14.88
CA ALA A 126 -5.91 15.66 14.69
C ALA A 126 -5.49 15.66 13.21
N THR A 127 -6.14 14.85 12.37
CA THR A 127 -5.91 14.79 10.93
C THR A 127 -7.17 14.27 10.24
N ALA A 128 -7.72 15.05 9.31
CA ALA A 128 -8.84 14.60 8.51
C ALA A 128 -8.42 13.48 7.55
N LEU A 129 -9.20 12.39 7.50
CA LEU A 129 -9.01 11.33 6.51
C LEU A 129 -9.56 11.80 5.16
N ASN A 130 -8.67 12.06 4.21
CA ASN A 130 -8.97 12.49 2.84
C ASN A 130 -7.77 12.24 1.91
N ALA A 131 -7.89 12.65 0.63
CA ALA A 131 -6.87 12.47 -0.39
C ALA A 131 -5.49 13.12 -0.06
N ASN A 132 -5.45 14.16 0.77
CA ASN A 132 -4.18 14.76 1.21
C ASN A 132 -3.48 13.95 2.33
N SER A 133 -4.23 13.06 3.00
CA SER A 133 -3.72 12.27 4.13
C SER A 133 -3.37 10.84 3.74
N VAL A 134 -3.96 10.31 2.67
CA VAL A 134 -3.73 8.95 2.18
C VAL A 134 -3.71 8.95 0.65
N THR A 135 -2.65 8.42 0.07
CA THR A 135 -2.49 8.20 -1.37
C THR A 135 -1.99 6.77 -1.61
N ALA A 136 -2.47 6.09 -2.64
CA ALA A 136 -1.96 4.79 -3.03
C ALA A 136 -0.76 4.97 -3.98
N ILE A 137 0.32 4.25 -3.71
CA ILE A 137 1.55 4.24 -4.51
C ILE A 137 1.57 2.94 -5.31
N VAL A 138 1.52 3.03 -6.62
CA VAL A 138 1.65 1.89 -7.53
C VAL A 138 3.13 1.55 -7.67
N VAL A 139 3.46 0.27 -7.47
CA VAL A 139 4.84 -0.22 -7.43
C VAL A 139 4.96 -1.43 -8.34
N HIS A 140 5.87 -1.35 -9.31
CA HIS A 140 6.16 -2.44 -10.24
C HIS A 140 7.54 -2.26 -10.88
N SER A 141 8.01 -3.23 -11.67
CA SER A 141 9.30 -3.12 -12.37
C SER A 141 9.25 -1.95 -13.35
N ALA A 142 10.30 -1.11 -13.38
CA ALA A 142 10.35 0.10 -14.19
C ALA A 142 10.61 -0.18 -15.69
N MET A 143 9.78 -1.01 -16.28
CA MET A 143 9.81 -1.35 -17.70
C MET A 143 9.24 -0.21 -18.54
N GLU A 144 9.84 0.04 -19.70
CA GLU A 144 9.31 0.97 -20.69
C GLU A 144 8.04 0.40 -21.33
N ARG A 145 6.95 1.16 -21.31
CA ARG A 145 5.72 0.77 -22.00
C ARG A 145 5.84 1.04 -23.49
N THR A 146 5.93 -0.02 -24.29
CA THR A 146 6.11 0.06 -25.75
C THR A 146 4.84 -0.20 -26.55
N GLY A 147 3.76 -0.69 -25.92
CA GLY A 147 2.50 -1.04 -26.57
C GLY A 147 1.29 -0.24 -26.06
N TYR A 148 0.43 0.19 -26.99
CA TYR A 148 -0.79 0.94 -26.72
C TYR A 148 -1.92 0.37 -27.58
N PHE A 149 -3.08 0.16 -26.96
CA PHE A 149 -4.30 -0.28 -27.64
C PHE A 149 -5.49 0.35 -26.92
N HIS A 150 -6.53 0.72 -27.68
CA HIS A 150 -7.74 1.34 -27.14
C HIS A 150 -8.97 0.69 -27.77
N CYS A 151 -9.85 0.15 -26.92
CA CYS A 151 -11.22 -0.23 -27.25
C CYS A 151 -12.09 -0.02 -26.00
N SER A 152 -13.39 -0.29 -26.08
CA SER A 152 -14.35 -0.02 -25.00
C SER A 152 -14.07 -0.73 -23.65
N ASP A 153 -13.22 -1.77 -23.59
CA ASP A 153 -13.00 -2.61 -22.39
C ASP A 153 -11.52 -2.99 -22.10
N HIS A 154 -10.53 -2.32 -22.70
CA HIS A 154 -9.13 -2.80 -22.67
C HIS A 154 -8.32 -2.46 -21.40
N ASP A 155 -8.71 -1.44 -20.64
CA ASP A 155 -7.85 -0.88 -19.59
C ASP A 155 -7.54 -1.86 -18.45
N ASN A 156 -8.41 -2.85 -18.21
CA ASN A 156 -8.21 -3.90 -17.21
C ASN A 156 -6.95 -4.75 -17.47
N ILE A 157 -6.59 -4.99 -18.73
CA ILE A 157 -5.41 -5.82 -19.09
C ILE A 157 -4.12 -5.11 -18.68
N VAL A 158 -4.04 -3.80 -18.91
CA VAL A 158 -2.84 -3.00 -18.62
C VAL A 158 -2.55 -2.97 -17.11
N TRP A 159 -3.58 -2.78 -16.29
CA TRP A 159 -3.44 -2.79 -14.83
C TRP A 159 -3.03 -4.16 -14.28
N SER A 160 -3.60 -5.23 -14.83
CA SER A 160 -3.22 -6.59 -14.46
C SER A 160 -1.75 -6.90 -14.81
N THR A 161 -1.27 -6.50 -15.99
CA THR A 161 0.14 -6.68 -16.35
C THR A 161 1.07 -5.87 -15.45
N ARG A 162 0.73 -4.62 -15.13
CA ARG A 162 1.53 -3.81 -14.20
C ARG A 162 1.60 -4.42 -12.79
N GLY A 163 0.51 -5.03 -12.32
CA GLY A 163 0.47 -5.63 -10.99
C GLY A 163 1.29 -6.92 -10.84
N ASN A 164 1.61 -7.59 -11.95
CA ASN A 164 2.29 -8.89 -11.93
C ASN A 164 3.77 -8.83 -12.38
N PHE A 165 4.30 -7.66 -12.74
CA PHE A 165 5.65 -7.52 -13.28
C PHE A 165 6.39 -6.27 -12.78
#